data_AF-A0A959SHK2-F1
#
_entry.id   AF-A0A959SHK2-F1
#
_cell.length_a   1.000
_cell.length_b   1.000
_cell.length_c   1.000
_cell.angle_alpha   90.00
_cell.angle_beta   90.00
_cell.angle_gamma   90.00
#
_symmetry.space_group_name_H-M   'P 1'
#
loop_
_entity.id
_entity.type
_entity.pdbx_description
1 polymer ?
#
loop_
_entity_poly.entity_id
_entity_poly.type
_entity_poly.pdbx_seq_one_letter_code
_entity_poly.pdbx_strand_id
1 'polypeptide(L)'
;VTHPPRSWDPFLINFQFWRQLWSDAWHTRSWWDKLRIWFKPTGWRPADLRTDDGPPVIGYTLAEQVKFRSTAFPGMTGYLVAQVLLGLGYMYVTINMQWPLSPVDRLVLSIGLFGMTVSWGGILQARPWAVPLEILRLLYMAGTLVFVLHRTDLLAWTSWFTVFIALATGISILFFSYRIRQPLAASPV
;
A
#
# COMPACT_ATOMS: atom_id res chain seq x y z
N VAL A 1 5.20 13.11 -20.29
CA VAL A 1 4.92 11.66 -20.47
C VAL A 1 5.05 11.01 -19.11
N THR A 2 3.93 10.63 -18.49
CA THR A 2 3.92 9.87 -17.22
C THR A 2 3.81 8.39 -17.56
N HIS A 3 4.79 7.59 -17.15
CA HIS A 3 4.66 6.14 -17.28
C HIS A 3 3.58 5.65 -16.31
N PRO A 4 2.54 4.94 -16.78
CA PRO A 4 1.50 4.42 -15.91
C PRO A 4 2.13 3.36 -14.99
N PRO A 5 1.92 3.45 -13.66
CA PRO A 5 2.47 2.49 -12.73
C PRO A 5 1.89 1.10 -13.00
N ARG A 6 2.76 0.09 -13.04
CA ARG A 6 2.39 -1.33 -13.20
C ARG A 6 2.46 -2.08 -11.87
N SER A 7 1.92 -1.48 -10.82
CA SER A 7 1.92 -2.03 -9.46
C SER A 7 0.77 -1.43 -8.66
N TRP A 8 0.27 -2.18 -7.69
CA TRP A 8 -0.64 -1.71 -6.64
C TRP A 8 0.10 -1.30 -5.35
N ASP A 9 1.43 -1.36 -5.34
CA ASP A 9 2.24 -0.98 -4.17
C ASP A 9 2.35 0.55 -4.08
N PRO A 10 1.84 1.18 -2.99
CA PRO A 10 1.88 2.62 -2.84
C PRO A 10 3.31 3.18 -2.80
N PHE A 11 4.31 2.43 -2.30
CA PHE A 11 5.70 2.89 -2.33
C PHE A 11 6.20 3.00 -3.76
N LEU A 12 6.05 1.93 -4.53
CA LEU A 12 6.55 1.92 -5.91
C LEU A 12 5.88 3.01 -6.76
N ILE A 13 4.57 3.22 -6.60
CA ILE A 13 3.83 4.24 -7.35
C ILE A 13 4.34 5.66 -7.01
N ASN A 14 4.56 5.96 -5.72
CA ASN A 14 4.99 7.29 -5.30
C ASN A 14 6.49 7.55 -5.59
N PHE A 15 7.33 6.50 -5.53
CA PHE A 15 8.78 6.63 -5.71
C PHE A 15 9.30 6.31 -7.13
N GLN A 16 8.46 5.81 -8.05
CA GLN A 16 8.90 5.45 -9.41
C GLN A 16 9.60 6.60 -10.14
N PHE A 17 9.03 7.81 -10.05
CA PHE A 17 9.56 8.99 -10.73
C PHE A 17 10.89 9.42 -10.12
N TRP A 18 10.95 9.47 -8.78
CA TRP A 18 12.17 9.80 -8.05
C TRP A 18 13.30 8.81 -8.32
N ARG A 19 12.98 7.52 -8.41
CA ARG A 19 13.95 6.48 -8.77
C ARG A 19 14.50 6.68 -10.18
N GLN A 20 13.65 7.03 -11.14
CA GLN A 20 14.07 7.35 -12.50
C GLN A 20 14.96 8.59 -12.53
N LEU A 21 14.55 9.67 -11.85
CA LEU A 21 15.29 10.93 -11.78
C LEU A 21 16.66 10.76 -11.14
N TRP A 22 16.72 9.99 -10.04
CA TRP A 22 17.97 9.65 -9.38
C TRP A 22 18.88 8.81 -10.27
N SER A 23 18.33 7.84 -11.00
CA SER A 23 19.07 7.04 -11.97
C SER A 23 19.66 7.91 -13.07
N ASP A 24 18.87 8.82 -13.64
CA ASP A 24 19.34 9.74 -14.68
C ASP A 24 20.42 10.72 -14.15
N ALA A 25 20.26 11.20 -12.91
CA ALA A 25 21.27 12.03 -12.24
C ALA A 25 22.58 11.26 -11.98
N TRP A 26 22.51 9.96 -11.69
CA TRP A 26 23.69 9.14 -11.44
C TRP A 26 24.47 8.82 -12.72
N HIS A 27 23.77 8.46 -13.80
CA HIS A 27 24.38 7.98 -15.05
C HIS A 27 24.83 9.11 -15.99
N THR A 28 24.37 10.35 -15.82
CA THR A 28 24.84 11.46 -16.66
C THR A 28 26.30 11.79 -16.39
N ARG A 29 27.07 12.04 -17.46
CA ARG A 29 28.48 12.42 -17.47
C ARG A 29 28.67 13.90 -17.11
N SER A 30 27.66 14.74 -17.33
CA SER A 30 27.72 16.17 -17.05
C SER A 30 27.39 16.45 -15.58
N TRP A 31 28.36 16.97 -14.81
CA TRP A 31 28.13 17.41 -13.42
C TRP A 31 27.06 18.51 -13.32
N TRP A 32 26.98 19.39 -14.32
CA TRP A 32 25.93 20.40 -14.39
C TRP A 32 24.54 19.78 -14.59
N ASP A 33 24.47 18.66 -15.34
CA ASP A 33 23.23 17.95 -15.59
C ASP A 33 22.74 17.24 -14.33
N LYS A 34 23.65 16.74 -13.49
CA LYS A 34 23.33 16.15 -12.18
C LYS A 34 22.61 17.11 -11.25
N LEU A 35 22.92 18.40 -11.31
CA LEU A 35 22.27 19.42 -10.48
C LEU A 35 21.00 19.98 -11.14
N ARG A 36 21.06 20.30 -12.44
CA ARG A 36 19.92 20.95 -13.12
C ARG A 36 18.70 20.04 -13.28
N ILE A 37 18.90 18.72 -13.31
CA ILE A 37 17.82 17.73 -13.47
C ILE A 37 16.70 17.89 -12.42
N TRP A 38 17.05 18.33 -11.22
CA TRP A 38 16.12 18.54 -10.10
C TRP A 38 15.22 19.77 -10.27
N PHE A 39 15.60 20.70 -11.15
CA PHE A 39 14.88 21.95 -11.41
C PHE A 39 14.27 22.01 -12.82
N LYS A 40 14.54 21.00 -13.65
CA LYS A 40 14.02 20.92 -15.01
C LYS A 40 12.59 20.39 -15.02
N PRO A 41 11.80 20.76 -16.05
CA PRO A 41 10.43 20.26 -16.17
C PRO A 41 10.41 18.74 -16.36
N THR A 42 9.32 18.12 -15.93
CA THR A 42 9.08 16.68 -16.05
C THR A 42 9.20 16.20 -17.49
N GLY A 43 9.97 15.14 -17.73
CA GLY A 43 10.24 14.62 -19.09
C GLY A 43 11.55 15.13 -19.70
N TRP A 44 12.22 16.10 -19.07
CA TRP A 44 13.59 16.45 -19.43
C TRP A 44 14.56 15.33 -19.01
N ARG A 45 15.46 14.95 -19.91
CA ARG A 45 16.53 13.97 -19.66
C ARG A 45 17.87 14.52 -20.16
N PRO A 46 18.99 14.29 -19.44
CA PRO A 46 20.32 14.70 -19.88
C PRO A 46 20.64 14.22 -21.30
N ALA A 47 21.28 15.08 -22.11
CA ALA A 47 21.46 14.84 -23.55
C ALA A 47 22.29 13.59 -23.86
N ASP A 48 23.20 13.25 -22.96
CA ASP A 48 24.05 12.06 -22.99
C ASP A 48 23.31 10.76 -22.65
N LEU A 49 22.13 10.85 -22.03
CA LEU A 49 21.23 9.72 -21.73
C LEU A 49 20.01 9.67 -22.66
N ARG A 50 19.95 10.55 -23.66
CA ARG A 50 18.91 10.58 -24.70
C ARG A 50 19.21 9.59 -25.85
N THR A 51 19.91 8.49 -25.59
CA THR A 51 19.98 7.39 -26.57
C THR A 51 18.61 6.71 -26.71
N ASP A 52 18.28 6.30 -27.94
CA ASP A 52 16.98 5.78 -28.41
C ASP A 52 16.46 4.52 -27.68
N ASP A 53 17.16 4.04 -26.66
CA ASP A 53 16.87 2.82 -25.90
C ASP A 53 16.06 3.09 -24.62
N GLY A 54 15.61 4.34 -24.42
CA GLY A 54 14.68 4.67 -23.36
C GLY A 54 13.37 3.88 -23.50
N PRO A 55 12.68 3.53 -22.41
CA PRO A 55 11.39 2.84 -22.50
C PRO A 55 10.48 3.64 -23.43
N PRO A 56 9.83 2.98 -24.42
CA PRO A 56 9.12 3.66 -25.48
C PRO A 56 8.12 4.65 -24.89
N VAL A 57 8.06 5.84 -25.48
CA VAL A 57 7.02 6.83 -25.18
C VAL A 57 5.69 6.14 -25.47
N ILE A 58 4.97 5.74 -24.42
CA ILE A 58 3.65 5.13 -24.57
C ILE A 58 2.79 6.18 -25.25
N GLY A 59 2.36 5.89 -26.46
CA GLY A 59 1.63 6.86 -27.28
C GLY A 59 0.30 7.23 -26.63
N TYR A 60 -0.20 8.40 -27.03
CA TYR A 60 -1.35 9.05 -26.41
C TYR A 60 -2.69 8.43 -26.85
N THR A 61 -2.67 7.41 -27.72
CA THR A 61 -3.89 6.79 -28.22
C THR A 61 -4.42 5.73 -27.25
N LEU A 62 -5.75 5.61 -27.13
CA LEU A 62 -6.40 4.61 -26.27
C LEU A 62 -5.99 3.17 -26.61
N ALA A 63 -5.60 2.91 -27.86
CA ALA A 63 -5.13 1.60 -28.32
C ALA A 63 -3.73 1.24 -27.79
N GLU A 64 -2.89 2.23 -27.49
CA GLU A 64 -1.53 2.03 -26.96
C GLU A 64 -1.52 1.93 -25.43
N GLN A 65 -2.57 2.41 -24.75
CA GLN A 65 -2.70 2.37 -23.31
C GLN A 65 -3.21 1.01 -22.81
N VAL A 66 -2.27 0.11 -22.50
CA VAL A 66 -2.59 -1.17 -21.86
C VAL A 66 -2.84 -0.95 -20.36
N LYS A 67 -4.10 -1.13 -19.92
CA LYS A 67 -4.47 -1.08 -18.48
C LYS A 67 -3.76 -2.19 -17.71
N PHE A 68 -3.12 -1.84 -16.60
CA PHE A 68 -2.51 -2.82 -15.71
C PHE A 68 -3.56 -3.80 -15.18
N ARG A 69 -3.33 -5.10 -15.42
CA ARG A 69 -4.12 -6.21 -14.89
C ARG A 69 -3.20 -7.06 -14.00
N SER A 70 -3.59 -7.27 -12.76
CA SER A 70 -2.91 -8.15 -11.83
C SER A 70 -3.77 -9.37 -11.50
N THR A 71 -3.12 -10.49 -11.19
CA THR A 71 -3.77 -11.68 -10.65
C THR A 71 -3.77 -11.57 -9.13
N ALA A 72 -4.91 -11.21 -8.55
CA ALA A 72 -5.09 -11.26 -7.10
C ALA A 72 -5.23 -12.71 -6.61
N PHE A 73 -5.03 -12.94 -5.32
CA PHE A 73 -5.39 -14.23 -4.72
C PHE A 73 -6.88 -14.55 -4.96
N PRO A 74 -7.22 -15.80 -5.34
CA PRO A 74 -8.58 -16.16 -5.69
C PRO A 74 -9.54 -16.00 -4.50
N GLY A 75 -10.70 -15.40 -4.75
CA GLY A 75 -11.74 -15.20 -3.72
C GLY A 75 -11.41 -14.14 -2.66
N MET A 76 -10.34 -13.35 -2.80
CA MET A 76 -9.98 -12.32 -1.82
C MET A 76 -10.76 -11.01 -1.96
N THR A 77 -11.51 -10.81 -3.03
CA THR A 77 -12.26 -9.55 -3.24
C THR A 77 -13.22 -9.26 -2.08
N GLY A 78 -14.01 -10.25 -1.64
CA GLY A 78 -14.95 -10.07 -0.53
C GLY A 78 -14.24 -9.79 0.80
N TYR A 79 -13.11 -10.45 1.04
CA TYR A 79 -12.25 -10.20 2.19
C TYR A 79 -11.72 -8.76 2.20
N LEU A 80 -11.20 -8.29 1.07
CA LEU A 80 -10.69 -6.92 0.96
C LEU A 80 -11.81 -5.88 1.16
N VAL A 81 -13.00 -6.12 0.61
CA VAL A 81 -14.16 -5.22 0.84
C VAL A 81 -14.52 -5.16 2.33
N ALA A 82 -14.58 -6.30 3.02
CA ALA A 82 -14.82 -6.33 4.46
C ALA A 82 -13.72 -5.60 5.25
N GLN A 83 -12.45 -5.81 4.87
CA GLN A 83 -11.32 -5.10 5.45
C GLN A 83 -11.37 -3.60 5.20
N VAL A 84 -11.86 -3.15 4.03
CA VAL A 84 -12.06 -1.73 3.74
C VAL A 84 -13.06 -1.12 4.72
N LEU A 85 -14.19 -1.78 4.96
CA LEU A 85 -15.19 -1.30 5.91
C LEU A 85 -14.63 -1.21 7.34
N LEU A 86 -13.88 -2.21 7.79
CA LEU A 86 -13.17 -2.17 9.07
C LEU A 86 -12.11 -1.07 9.11
N GLY A 87 -11.40 -0.86 8.01
CA GLY A 87 -10.43 0.22 7.81
C GLY A 87 -11.04 1.60 7.92
N LEU A 88 -12.24 1.81 7.39
CA LEU A 88 -12.98 3.06 7.53
C LEU A 88 -13.33 3.33 9.00
N GLY A 89 -13.73 2.31 9.77
CA GLY A 89 -13.95 2.44 11.21
C GLY A 89 -12.67 2.82 11.97
N TYR A 90 -11.56 2.15 11.66
CA TYR A 90 -10.26 2.47 12.24
C TYR A 90 -9.79 3.88 11.85
N MET A 91 -10.01 4.29 10.60
CA MET A 91 -9.70 5.64 10.09
C MET A 91 -10.53 6.69 10.81
N TYR A 92 -11.82 6.43 11.05
CA TYR A 92 -12.69 7.31 11.81
C TYR A 92 -12.14 7.59 13.21
N VAL A 93 -11.71 6.55 13.93
CA VAL A 93 -11.05 6.70 15.24
C VAL A 93 -9.79 7.57 15.15
N THR A 94 -8.96 7.33 14.12
CA THR A 94 -7.67 8.01 13.96
C THR A 94 -7.82 9.50 13.67
N ILE A 95 -8.78 9.88 12.83
CA ILE A 95 -8.97 11.26 12.36
C ILE A 95 -9.84 12.09 13.32
N ASN A 96 -10.73 11.46 14.09
CA ASN A 96 -11.65 12.18 14.97
C ASN A 96 -10.88 13.05 15.98
N MET A 97 -11.04 14.37 15.88
CA MET A 97 -10.33 15.33 16.73
C MET A 97 -11.03 15.55 18.09
N GLN A 98 -12.28 15.12 18.22
CA GLN A 98 -13.04 15.26 19.47
C GLN A 98 -12.57 14.26 20.54
N TRP A 99 -11.93 13.17 20.12
CA TRP A 99 -11.45 12.14 21.04
C TRP A 99 -10.12 12.56 21.67
N PRO A 100 -9.89 12.23 22.96
CA PRO A 100 -8.70 12.63 23.72
C PRO A 100 -7.44 11.84 23.33
N LEU A 101 -7.20 11.66 22.04
CA LEU A 101 -6.03 10.97 21.50
C LEU A 101 -4.83 11.92 21.44
N SER A 102 -3.69 11.50 22.00
CA SER A 102 -2.46 12.28 21.88
C SER A 102 -1.93 12.28 20.44
N PRO A 103 -1.06 13.26 20.06
CA PRO A 103 -0.43 13.25 18.74
C PRO A 103 0.36 11.96 18.44
N VAL A 104 0.96 11.36 19.46
CA VAL A 104 1.70 10.10 19.33
C VAL A 104 0.75 8.94 19.05
N ASP A 105 -0.40 8.88 19.74
CA ASP A 105 -1.40 7.83 19.48
C ASP A 105 -1.91 7.91 18.04
N ARG A 106 -2.18 9.12 17.54
CA ARG A 106 -2.59 9.33 16.15
C ARG A 106 -1.52 8.92 15.16
N LEU A 107 -0.25 9.21 15.44
CA LEU A 107 0.87 8.79 14.59
C LEU A 107 0.97 7.26 14.52
N VAL A 108 0.90 6.59 15.68
CA VAL A 108 0.91 5.13 15.77
C VAL A 108 -0.26 4.51 15.01
N LEU A 109 -1.47 5.04 15.18
CA LEU A 109 -2.63 4.56 14.43
C LEU A 109 -2.46 4.77 12.92
N SER A 110 -1.91 5.91 12.50
CA SER A 110 -1.66 6.25 11.09
C SER A 110 -0.65 5.30 10.43
N ILE A 111 0.36 4.83 11.16
CA ILE A 111 1.28 3.78 10.66
C ILE A 111 0.49 2.50 10.32
N GLY A 112 -0.53 2.17 11.12
CA GLY A 112 -1.43 1.05 10.85
C GLY A 112 -2.25 1.22 9.56
N LEU A 113 -2.83 2.40 9.34
CA LEU A 113 -3.54 2.75 8.10
C LEU A 113 -2.64 2.67 6.86
N PHE A 114 -1.41 3.15 7.00
CA PHE A 114 -0.44 3.06 5.91
C PHE A 114 -0.05 1.60 5.63
N GLY A 115 0.25 0.82 6.67
CA GLY A 115 0.56 -0.61 6.54
C GLY A 115 -0.58 -1.43 5.92
N MET A 116 -1.84 -1.06 6.20
CA MET A 116 -3.03 -1.64 5.56
C MET A 116 -3.03 -1.44 4.05
N THR A 117 -2.73 -0.22 3.59
CA THR A 117 -2.67 0.09 2.15
C THR A 117 -1.57 -0.72 1.44
N VAL A 118 -0.40 -0.86 2.07
CA VAL A 118 0.70 -1.68 1.55
C VAL A 118 0.30 -3.16 1.48
N SER A 119 -0.33 -3.67 2.53
CA SER A 119 -0.79 -5.07 2.58
C SER A 119 -1.78 -5.39 1.47
N TRP A 120 -2.78 -4.54 1.26
CA TRP A 120 -3.75 -4.70 0.18
C TRP A 120 -3.12 -4.65 -1.20
N GLY A 121 -2.15 -3.76 -1.41
CA GLY A 121 -1.36 -3.69 -2.64
C GLY A 121 -0.60 -5.00 -2.92
N GLY A 122 -0.14 -5.68 -1.88
CA GLY A 122 0.48 -7.00 -1.96
C GLY A 122 -0.52 -8.12 -2.28
N ILE A 123 -1.69 -8.12 -1.62
CA ILE A 123 -2.76 -9.13 -1.83
C ILE A 123 -3.32 -9.06 -3.25
N LEU A 124 -3.56 -7.85 -3.78
CA LEU A 124 -4.06 -7.62 -5.14
C LEU A 124 -3.08 -8.06 -6.24
N GLN A 125 -1.81 -8.25 -5.89
CA GLN A 125 -0.75 -8.74 -6.78
C GLN A 125 -0.31 -10.18 -6.46
N ALA A 126 -0.98 -10.87 -5.53
CA ALA A 126 -0.60 -12.19 -5.06
C ALA A 126 0.89 -12.30 -4.63
N ARG A 127 1.43 -11.26 -4.00
CA ARG A 127 2.83 -11.25 -3.56
C ARG A 127 3.03 -12.15 -2.34
N PRO A 128 4.11 -12.96 -2.26
CA PRO A 128 4.33 -13.86 -1.13
C PRO A 128 4.60 -13.13 0.19
N TRP A 129 5.22 -11.95 0.15
CA TRP A 129 5.45 -11.12 1.34
C TRP A 129 4.16 -10.53 1.93
N ALA A 130 3.06 -10.51 1.17
CA ALA A 130 1.78 -10.02 1.66
C ALA A 130 1.21 -10.91 2.77
N VAL A 131 1.60 -12.19 2.80
CA VAL A 131 1.11 -13.14 3.80
C VAL A 131 1.56 -12.79 5.22
N PRO A 132 2.87 -12.73 5.53
CA PRO A 132 3.32 -12.31 6.84
C PRO A 132 2.95 -10.86 7.15
N LEU A 133 2.93 -9.97 6.16
CA LEU A 133 2.56 -8.57 6.38
C LEU A 133 1.10 -8.43 6.81
N GLU A 134 0.16 -9.14 6.20
CA GLU A 134 -1.26 -9.05 6.56
C GLU A 134 -1.50 -9.53 8.00
N ILE A 135 -0.85 -10.63 8.41
CA ILE A 135 -0.94 -11.14 9.79
C ILE A 135 -0.37 -10.10 10.76
N LEU A 136 0.83 -9.60 10.49
CA LEU A 136 1.47 -8.58 11.32
C LEU A 136 0.61 -7.30 11.40
N ARG A 137 0.05 -6.87 10.26
CA ARG A 137 -0.80 -5.68 10.15
C ARG A 137 -2.10 -5.83 10.94
N LEU A 138 -2.74 -7.00 10.88
CA LEU A 138 -3.96 -7.28 11.64
C LEU A 138 -3.69 -7.25 13.15
N LEU A 139 -2.62 -7.90 13.60
CA LEU A 139 -2.21 -7.90 15.00
C LEU A 139 -1.82 -6.50 15.47
N TYR A 140 -1.07 -5.76 14.65
CA TYR A 140 -0.68 -4.39 14.95
C TYR A 140 -1.90 -3.49 15.10
N MET A 141 -2.80 -3.46 14.11
CA MET A 141 -3.98 -2.58 14.16
C MET A 141 -4.93 -2.94 15.29
N ALA A 142 -5.17 -4.23 15.54
CA ALA A 142 -6.00 -4.66 16.67
C ALA A 142 -5.36 -4.25 18.01
N GLY A 143 -4.06 -4.50 18.16
CA GLY A 143 -3.31 -4.20 19.37
C GLY A 143 -3.22 -2.71 19.65
N THR A 144 -2.87 -1.88 18.66
CA THR A 144 -2.78 -0.43 18.83
C THR A 144 -4.14 0.20 19.07
N LEU A 145 -5.20 -0.27 18.40
CA LEU A 145 -6.55 0.24 18.62
C LEU A 145 -7.00 -0.03 20.06
N VAL A 146 -6.88 -1.26 20.55
CA VAL A 146 -7.27 -1.61 21.92
C VAL A 146 -6.42 -0.85 22.93
N PHE A 147 -5.10 -0.80 22.72
CA PHE A 147 -4.18 -0.11 23.64
C PHE A 147 -4.48 1.39 23.75
N VAL A 148 -4.66 2.07 22.62
CA VAL A 148 -4.93 3.52 22.58
C VAL A 148 -6.28 3.84 23.18
N LEU A 149 -7.33 3.10 22.83
CA LEU A 149 -8.68 3.33 23.39
C LEU A 149 -8.75 3.02 24.87
N HIS A 150 -8.00 2.01 25.34
CA HIS A 150 -7.93 1.72 26.75
C HIS A 150 -7.19 2.80 27.54
N ARG A 151 -6.04 3.25 27.04
CA ARG A 151 -5.26 4.32 27.66
C ARG A 151 -6.02 5.64 27.80
N THR A 152 -6.97 5.89 26.89
CA THR A 152 -7.76 7.12 26.85
C THR A 152 -9.11 7.00 27.55
N ASP A 153 -9.31 5.91 28.33
CA ASP A 153 -10.54 5.58 29.05
C ASP A 153 -11.80 5.48 28.16
N LEU A 154 -11.62 5.38 26.83
CA LEU A 154 -12.71 5.18 25.88
C LEU A 154 -13.18 3.73 25.83
N LEU A 155 -12.35 2.79 26.30
CA LEU A 155 -12.61 1.36 26.20
C LEU A 155 -12.01 0.56 27.37
N ALA A 156 -12.84 -0.20 28.08
CA ALA A 156 -12.35 -1.16 29.07
C ALA A 156 -11.80 -2.43 28.40
N TRP A 157 -10.78 -3.07 29.00
CA TRP A 157 -10.27 -4.37 28.53
C TRP A 157 -11.37 -5.45 28.47
N THR A 158 -12.30 -5.41 29.41
CA THR A 158 -13.43 -6.35 29.52
C THR A 158 -14.62 -5.99 28.64
N SER A 159 -14.54 -4.89 27.87
CA SER A 159 -15.62 -4.48 26.98
C SER A 159 -15.88 -5.53 25.89
N TRP A 160 -17.16 -5.71 25.56
CA TRP A 160 -17.58 -6.51 24.40
C TRP A 160 -16.92 -6.05 23.10
N PHE A 161 -16.58 -4.75 22.98
CA PHE A 161 -15.90 -4.23 21.80
C PHE A 161 -14.46 -4.76 21.67
N THR A 162 -13.75 -4.94 22.78
CA THR A 162 -12.40 -5.56 22.82
C THR A 162 -12.46 -7.00 22.34
N VAL A 163 -13.45 -7.75 22.84
CA VAL A 163 -13.71 -9.14 22.44
C VAL A 163 -14.06 -9.21 20.95
N PHE A 164 -14.91 -8.29 20.47
CA PHE A 164 -15.24 -8.18 19.05
C PHE A 164 -14.00 -7.94 18.18
N ILE A 165 -13.12 -7.00 18.54
CA ILE A 165 -11.87 -6.74 17.81
C ILE A 165 -10.98 -7.99 17.77
N ALA A 166 -10.83 -8.68 18.91
CA ALA A 166 -10.03 -9.88 19.00
C ALA A 166 -10.59 -11.01 18.11
N LEU A 167 -11.91 -11.23 18.15
CA LEU A 167 -12.59 -12.22 17.31
C LEU A 167 -12.50 -11.87 15.83
N ALA A 168 -12.76 -10.61 15.46
CA ALA A 168 -12.67 -10.15 14.07
C ALA A 168 -11.25 -10.36 13.53
N THR A 169 -10.23 -10.03 14.33
CA THR A 169 -8.81 -10.26 14.00
C THR A 169 -8.51 -11.75 13.85
N GLY A 170 -8.94 -12.57 14.80
CA GLY A 170 -8.73 -14.02 14.78
C GLY A 170 -9.39 -14.68 13.56
N ILE A 171 -10.65 -14.37 13.30
CA ILE A 171 -11.40 -14.86 12.12
C ILE A 171 -10.71 -14.41 10.83
N SER A 172 -10.26 -13.15 10.78
CA SER A 172 -9.53 -12.61 9.62
C SER A 172 -8.24 -13.37 9.33
N ILE A 173 -7.43 -13.62 10.37
CA ILE A 173 -6.17 -14.38 10.26
C ILE A 173 -6.44 -15.82 9.83
N LEU A 174 -7.43 -16.48 10.43
CA LEU A 174 -7.80 -17.86 10.09
C LEU A 174 -8.30 -17.97 8.65
N PHE A 175 -9.23 -17.10 8.25
CA PHE A 175 -9.78 -17.08 6.91
C PHE A 175 -8.69 -16.86 5.86
N PHE A 176 -7.84 -15.86 6.08
CA PHE A 176 -6.75 -15.50 5.17
C PHE A 176 -5.72 -16.65 5.06
N SER A 177 -5.33 -17.23 6.19
CA SER A 177 -4.39 -18.36 6.24
C SER A 177 -4.95 -19.61 5.56
N TYR A 178 -6.24 -19.89 5.72
CA TYR A 178 -6.90 -21.01 5.07
C TYR A 178 -6.96 -20.82 3.56
N ARG A 179 -7.34 -19.63 3.09
CA ARG A 179 -7.50 -19.32 1.66
C ARG A 179 -6.18 -19.32 0.89
N ILE A 180 -5.08 -18.88 1.50
CA ILE A 180 -3.77 -18.90 0.83
C ILE A 180 -3.20 -20.32 0.69
N ARG A 181 -3.58 -21.23 1.61
CA ARG A 181 -3.15 -22.64 1.53
C ARG A 181 -3.89 -23.43 0.45
N GLN A 182 -5.00 -22.92 -0.08
CA GLN A 182 -5.66 -23.59 -1.20
C GLN A 182 -4.79 -23.43 -2.45
N PRO A 183 -4.41 -24.53 -3.13
CA PRO A 183 -3.67 -24.43 -4.37
C PRO A 183 -4.47 -23.58 -5.35
N LEU A 184 -3.77 -22.66 -6.03
CA LEU A 184 -4.35 -21.87 -7.12
C LEU A 184 -4.97 -22.86 -8.10
N ALA A 185 -6.31 -22.92 -8.16
CA ALA A 185 -6.97 -23.60 -9.25
C ALA A 185 -6.45 -22.92 -10.52
N ALA A 186 -5.76 -23.69 -11.37
CA ALA A 186 -5.18 -23.16 -12.60
C ALA A 186 -6.27 -22.42 -13.35
N SER A 187 -6.12 -21.11 -13.51
CA SER A 187 -7.03 -20.31 -14.32
C SER A 187 -7.03 -20.91 -15.73
N PRO A 188 -8.20 -21.23 -16.33
CA PRO A 188 -8.22 -21.55 -17.74
C PRO A 188 -7.72 -20.32 -18.50
N VAL A 189 -6.73 -20.56 -19.35
CA VAL A 189 -5.98 -19.58 -20.16
C VAL A 189 -6.90 -18.62 -20.91
#